data_AF-A0A3M3WEL1-F1
#
_entry.id   AF-A0A3M3WEL1-F1
#
_cell.length_a   1.000
_cell.length_b   1.000
_cell.length_c   1.000
_cell.angle_alpha   90.00
_cell.angle_beta   90.00
_cell.angle_gamma   90.00
#
_symmetry.space_group_name_H-M   'P 1'
#
loop_
_entity.id
_entity.type
_entity.pdbx_description
1 polymer ?
#
loop_
_entity_poly.entity_id
_entity_poly.type
_entity_poly.pdbx_seq_one_letter_code
_entity_poly.pdbx_strand_id
1 'polypeptide(L)'
;MIMAAESTSFVLNRWITMPSALWSFTLDFYARPGVEQACLTLQANGANVCMVLCGVWLGTREVACNAQRLTQIRQLATPWHDEVVRPLRDLRNQWRNAALEDAVLMTLRMKVKALELEAEQNLMLKLEALTGDWPAGEARNAEEWLIELADGEAEKNRDAL
;
A
#
# COMPACT_ATOMS: atom_id res chain seq x y z
N MET A 1 5.07 2.93 -8.67
CA MET A 1 5.28 3.63 -7.38
C MET A 1 5.81 2.70 -6.32
N ILE A 2 5.65 1.38 -6.43
CA ILE A 2 6.56 0.51 -5.70
C ILE A 2 7.78 0.28 -6.61
N MET A 3 8.98 0.55 -6.08
CA MET A 3 10.26 0.02 -6.58
C MET A 3 10.77 0.41 -7.97
N ALA A 4 10.76 1.69 -8.35
CA ALA A 4 11.81 2.16 -9.26
C ALA A 4 13.06 2.42 -8.40
N ALA A 5 13.86 1.37 -8.25
CA ALA A 5 15.17 1.43 -7.63
C ALA A 5 16.05 2.40 -8.44
N GLU A 6 16.06 3.67 -8.07
CA GLU A 6 17.21 4.53 -8.32
C GLU A 6 17.16 5.77 -7.41
N SER A 7 18.17 5.83 -6.56
CA SER A 7 18.75 7.04 -5.96
C SER A 7 17.98 7.74 -4.83
N THR A 8 18.25 7.33 -3.59
CA THR A 8 18.63 8.22 -2.46
C THR A 8 19.23 7.39 -1.32
N SER A 9 20.57 7.30 -1.28
CA SER A 9 21.34 6.40 -0.39
C SER A 9 21.13 6.63 1.11
N PHE A 10 20.71 7.83 1.53
CA PHE A 10 20.52 8.16 2.95
C PHE A 10 19.34 7.43 3.58
N VAL A 11 18.28 7.24 2.79
CA VAL A 11 17.00 6.83 3.31
C VAL A 11 16.87 5.30 3.10
N LEU A 12 17.48 4.75 2.03
CA LEU A 12 17.75 3.31 1.81
C LEU A 12 18.43 2.61 3.00
N ASN A 13 19.40 3.24 3.64
CA ASN A 13 20.15 2.62 4.75
C ASN A 13 19.31 2.40 6.03
N ARG A 14 18.23 3.16 6.24
CA ARG A 14 17.35 2.97 7.41
C ARG A 14 16.24 1.95 7.17
N TRP A 15 15.90 1.67 5.91
CA TRP A 15 14.81 0.73 5.57
C TRP A 15 15.27 -0.69 5.31
N ILE A 16 16.56 -0.90 5.00
CA ILE A 16 17.16 -2.25 4.88
C ILE A 16 17.19 -2.98 6.25
N THR A 17 17.00 -2.27 7.36
CA THR A 17 17.17 -2.82 8.72
C THR A 17 15.87 -3.10 9.49
N MET A 18 14.69 -2.83 8.91
CA MET A 18 13.40 -3.23 9.52
C MET A 18 12.86 -4.48 8.82
N PRO A 19 13.10 -5.69 9.36
CA PRO A 19 12.56 -6.91 8.78
C PRO A 19 11.03 -6.88 8.88
N SER A 20 10.37 -6.96 7.72
CA SER A 20 8.91 -7.09 7.60
C SER A 20 8.64 -8.14 6.54
N ALA A 21 8.02 -9.25 6.94
CA ALA A 21 7.69 -10.33 6.02
C ALA A 21 6.65 -9.88 4.99
N LEU A 22 5.69 -9.04 5.39
CA LEU A 22 4.70 -8.49 4.47
C LEU A 22 5.32 -7.50 3.47
N TRP A 23 6.26 -6.67 3.91
CA TRP A 23 6.99 -5.77 3.01
C TRP A 23 7.81 -6.57 1.99
N SER A 24 8.64 -7.52 2.45
CA SER A 24 9.41 -8.39 1.56
C SER A 24 8.52 -9.13 0.56
N PHE A 25 7.42 -9.73 1.03
CA PHE A 25 6.41 -10.34 0.16
C PHE A 25 5.87 -9.36 -0.87
N THR A 26 5.54 -8.13 -0.46
CA THR A 26 5.02 -7.09 -1.36
C THR A 26 6.02 -6.76 -2.46
N LEU A 27 7.31 -6.66 -2.15
CA LEU A 27 8.35 -6.40 -3.14
C LEU A 27 8.42 -7.52 -4.19
N ASP A 28 8.42 -8.77 -3.73
CA ASP A 28 8.48 -9.96 -4.58
C ASP A 28 7.20 -10.12 -5.42
N PHE A 29 6.04 -9.84 -4.83
CA PHE A 29 4.75 -9.92 -5.50
C PHE A 29 4.62 -8.84 -6.57
N TYR A 30 5.03 -7.61 -6.27
CA TYR A 30 4.98 -6.49 -7.21
C TYR A 30 5.89 -6.67 -8.42
N ALA A 31 7.02 -7.38 -8.26
CA ALA A 31 7.95 -7.70 -9.36
C ALA A 31 7.37 -8.69 -10.39
N ARG A 32 6.21 -9.32 -10.12
CA ARG A 32 5.58 -10.27 -11.05
C ARG A 32 4.96 -9.53 -12.25
N PRO A 33 4.98 -10.13 -13.46
CA PRO A 33 4.38 -9.51 -14.64
C PRO A 33 2.93 -9.10 -14.42
N GLY A 34 2.61 -7.84 -14.76
CA GLY A 34 1.25 -7.29 -14.69
C GLY A 34 0.80 -6.80 -13.30
N VAL A 35 1.48 -7.18 -12.21
CA VAL A 35 1.08 -6.79 -10.85
C VAL A 35 1.26 -5.29 -10.62
N GLU A 36 2.38 -4.72 -11.06
CA GLU A 36 2.59 -3.27 -11.00
C GLU A 36 1.43 -2.52 -11.67
N GLN A 37 1.08 -2.91 -12.90
CA GLN A 37 0.03 -2.24 -13.66
C GLN A 37 -1.33 -2.36 -12.95
N ALA A 38 -1.66 -3.53 -12.40
CA ALA A 38 -2.88 -3.72 -11.63
C ALA A 38 -2.92 -2.83 -10.38
N CYS A 39 -1.82 -2.75 -9.63
CA CYS A 39 -1.72 -1.88 -8.45
C CYS A 39 -1.86 -0.41 -8.81
N LEU A 40 -1.24 0.04 -9.92
CA LEU A 40 -1.37 1.41 -10.40
C LEU A 40 -2.80 1.75 -10.80
N THR A 41 -3.52 0.82 -11.44
CA THR A 41 -4.94 0.99 -11.77
C THR A 41 -5.80 1.11 -10.52
N LEU A 42 -5.60 0.22 -9.54
CA LEU A 42 -6.31 0.27 -8.25
C LEU A 42 -6.07 1.62 -7.55
N GLN A 43 -4.81 2.04 -7.48
CA GLN A 43 -4.43 3.31 -6.86
C GLN A 43 -5.01 4.53 -7.59
N ALA A 44 -5.06 4.50 -8.92
CA ALA A 44 -5.67 5.58 -9.71
C ALA A 44 -7.18 5.71 -9.42
N ASN A 45 -7.82 4.60 -9.06
CA ASN A 45 -9.21 4.56 -8.62
C ASN A 45 -9.38 4.89 -7.12
N GLY A 46 -8.30 5.33 -6.44
CA GLY A 46 -8.32 5.73 -5.04
C GLY A 46 -8.13 4.58 -4.04
N ALA A 47 -7.90 3.35 -4.49
CA ALA A 47 -7.79 2.21 -3.60
C ALA A 47 -6.52 2.26 -2.73
N ASN A 48 -6.66 1.80 -1.48
CA ASN A 48 -5.54 1.55 -0.61
C ASN A 48 -4.75 0.29 -1.00
N VAL A 49 -3.77 0.45 -1.89
CA VAL A 49 -2.91 -0.65 -2.37
C VAL A 49 -2.20 -1.41 -1.25
N CYS A 50 -1.81 -0.76 -0.14
CA CYS A 50 -1.18 -1.45 0.99
C CYS A 50 -2.14 -2.46 1.64
N MET A 51 -3.40 -2.06 1.79
CA MET A 51 -4.46 -2.91 2.32
C MET A 51 -4.75 -4.09 1.38
N VAL A 52 -4.85 -3.84 0.07
CA VAL A 52 -5.07 -4.90 -0.93
C VAL A 52 -3.94 -5.92 -0.91
N LEU A 53 -2.68 -5.47 -0.91
CA LEU A 53 -1.51 -6.35 -0.87
C LEU A 53 -1.40 -7.14 0.44
N CYS A 54 -1.81 -6.55 1.56
CA CYS A 54 -1.97 -7.29 2.81
C CYS A 54 -3.01 -8.41 2.66
N GLY A 55 -4.15 -8.15 2.01
CA GLY A 55 -5.14 -9.18 1.66
C GLY A 55 -4.56 -10.32 0.84
N VAL A 56 -3.79 -10.01 -0.21
CA VAL A 56 -3.11 -11.04 -1.02
C VAL A 56 -2.17 -11.87 -0.15
N TRP A 57 -1.37 -11.23 0.70
CA TRP A 57 -0.46 -11.91 1.62
C TRP A 57 -1.21 -12.86 2.57
N LEU A 58 -2.34 -12.43 3.16
CA LEU A 58 -3.19 -13.28 4.00
C LEU A 58 -3.79 -14.47 3.24
N GLY A 59 -4.17 -14.27 1.98
CA GLY A 59 -4.60 -15.35 1.08
C GLY A 59 -3.49 -16.40 0.90
N THR A 60 -2.24 -15.96 0.69
CA THR A 60 -1.09 -16.90 0.58
C THR A 60 -0.76 -17.64 1.88
N ARG A 61 -1.13 -17.08 3.03
CA ARG A 61 -1.02 -17.71 4.36
C ARG A 61 -2.23 -18.56 4.72
N GLU A 62 -3.21 -18.70 3.83
CA GLU A 62 -4.46 -19.42 4.07
C GLU A 62 -5.22 -18.95 5.32
N VAL A 63 -5.13 -17.65 5.63
CA VAL A 63 -5.89 -17.05 6.73
C VAL A 63 -7.32 -16.82 6.27
N ALA A 64 -8.32 -17.29 7.03
CA ALA A 64 -9.73 -17.11 6.64
C ALA A 64 -10.12 -15.62 6.56
N CYS A 65 -10.79 -15.24 5.47
CA CYS A 65 -11.43 -13.94 5.35
C CYS A 65 -12.74 -13.94 6.15
N ASN A 66 -12.94 -12.93 6.99
CA ASN A 66 -14.21 -12.75 7.69
C ASN A 66 -14.46 -11.27 7.99
N ALA A 67 -15.73 -10.94 8.27
CA ALA A 67 -16.17 -9.57 8.49
C ALA A 67 -15.43 -8.86 9.64
N GLN A 68 -15.08 -9.57 10.71
CA GLN A 68 -14.36 -8.99 11.85
C GLN A 68 -12.94 -8.59 11.43
N ARG A 69 -12.19 -9.49 10.78
CA ARG A 69 -10.82 -9.25 10.33
C ARG A 69 -10.76 -8.16 9.24
N LEU A 70 -11.70 -8.17 8.29
CA LEU A 70 -11.86 -7.08 7.32
C LEU A 70 -12.06 -5.73 8.00
N THR A 71 -12.94 -5.67 9.02
CA THR A 71 -13.18 -4.46 9.80
C THR A 71 -11.92 -3.98 10.51
N GLN A 72 -11.16 -4.88 11.14
CA GLN A 72 -9.92 -4.54 11.83
C GLN A 72 -8.87 -3.95 10.87
N ILE A 73 -8.72 -4.54 9.67
CA ILE A 73 -7.81 -4.03 8.64
C ILE A 73 -8.25 -2.64 8.17
N ARG A 74 -9.54 -2.44 7.85
CA ARG A 74 -10.04 -1.13 7.39
C ARG A 74 -9.89 -0.05 8.46
N GLN A 75 -10.22 -0.35 9.71
CA GLN A 75 -10.08 0.59 10.83
C GLN A 75 -8.63 1.04 11.04
N LEU A 76 -7.67 0.14 10.82
CA LEU A 76 -6.25 0.46 10.91
C LEU A 76 -5.75 1.23 9.67
N ALA A 77 -6.14 0.79 8.47
CA ALA A 77 -5.51 1.21 7.23
C ALA A 77 -6.11 2.47 6.62
N THR A 78 -7.45 2.62 6.66
CA THR A 78 -8.13 3.74 6.00
C THR A 78 -7.70 5.10 6.57
N PRO A 79 -7.67 5.35 7.90
CA PRO A 79 -7.27 6.65 8.42
C PRO A 79 -5.84 7.03 8.04
N TRP A 80 -4.90 6.08 8.14
CA TRP A 80 -3.51 6.33 7.76
C TRP A 80 -3.36 6.61 6.26
N HIS A 81 -4.10 5.87 5.42
CA HIS A 81 -4.10 6.13 3.98
C HIS A 81 -4.65 7.52 3.67
N ASP A 82 -5.81 7.86 4.22
CA ASP A 82 -6.54 9.08 3.90
C ASP A 82 -5.86 10.35 4.41
N GLU A 83 -5.22 10.29 5.58
CA GLU A 83 -4.65 11.45 6.26
C GLU A 83 -3.14 11.60 6.01
N VAL A 84 -2.44 10.53 5.65
CA VAL A 84 -0.97 10.54 5.49
C VAL A 84 -0.56 10.23 4.05
N VAL A 85 -0.94 9.06 3.53
CA VAL A 85 -0.44 8.59 2.23
C VAL A 85 -1.06 9.39 1.07
N ARG A 86 -2.39 9.54 1.05
CA ARG A 86 -3.12 10.22 -0.01
C ARG A 86 -2.69 11.69 -0.17
N PRO A 87 -2.58 12.51 0.88
CA PRO A 87 -2.12 13.90 0.74
C PRO A 87 -0.70 14.01 0.17
N LEU A 88 0.22 13.13 0.57
CA LEU A 88 1.59 13.09 0.02
C LEU A 88 1.56 12.72 -1.48
N ARG A 89 0.76 11.72 -1.83
CA ARG A 89 0.57 11.28 -3.22
C ARG A 89 -0.01 12.37 -4.09
N ASP A 90 -1.03 13.06 -3.60
CA ASP A 90 -1.73 14.12 -4.31
C ASP A 90 -0.79 15.29 -4.56
N LEU A 91 -0.08 15.74 -3.53
CA LEU A 91 0.93 16.80 -3.65
C LEU A 91 2.01 16.44 -4.69
N ARG A 92 2.52 15.22 -4.60
CA ARG A 92 3.53 14.71 -5.53
C ARG A 92 2.99 14.66 -6.96
N ASN A 93 1.73 14.24 -7.16
CA ASN A 93 1.10 14.18 -8.48
C ASN A 93 0.83 15.58 -9.03
N GLN A 94 0.37 16.51 -8.20
CA GLN A 94 0.14 17.91 -8.55
C GLN A 94 1.42 18.57 -9.09
N TRP A 95 2.58 18.28 -8.50
CA TRP A 95 3.86 18.83 -8.93
C TRP A 95 4.46 18.16 -10.17
N ARG A 96 3.86 17.09 -10.72
CA ARG A 96 4.46 16.27 -11.79
C ARG A 96 4.90 17.08 -13.01
N ASN A 97 4.04 17.96 -13.51
CA ASN A 97 4.34 18.70 -14.75
C ASN A 97 5.26 19.89 -14.48
N ALA A 98 5.00 20.68 -13.42
CA ALA A 98 5.82 21.84 -13.07
C ALA A 98 7.26 21.47 -12.71
N ALA A 99 7.47 20.30 -12.09
CA ALA A 99 8.81 19.81 -11.76
C ALA A 99 9.69 19.53 -12.99
N LEU A 100 9.12 19.38 -14.19
CA LEU A 100 9.91 19.18 -15.42
C LEU A 100 10.73 20.41 -15.81
N GLU A 101 10.27 21.60 -15.39
CA GLU A 101 10.88 22.89 -15.72
C GLU A 101 11.59 23.53 -14.53
N ASP A 102 11.36 23.03 -13.31
CA ASP A 102 11.95 23.54 -12.07
C ASP A 102 12.70 22.42 -11.31
N ALA A 103 14.04 22.50 -11.33
CA ALA A 103 14.92 21.53 -10.68
C ALA A 103 14.80 21.53 -9.14
N VAL A 104 14.46 22.67 -8.53
CA VAL A 104 14.23 22.76 -7.08
C VAL A 104 12.94 22.04 -6.74
N LEU A 105 11.87 22.28 -7.50
CA LEU A 105 10.60 21.59 -7.34
C LEU A 105 10.73 20.09 -7.60
N MET A 106 11.52 19.66 -8.60
CA MET A 106 11.83 18.25 -8.84
C MET A 106 12.48 17.61 -7.61
N THR A 107 13.45 18.30 -6.99
CA THR A 107 14.11 17.81 -5.77
C THR A 107 13.12 17.66 -4.62
N LEU A 108 12.21 18.63 -4.42
CA LEU A 108 11.17 18.55 -3.40
C LEU A 108 10.19 17.42 -3.69
N ARG A 109 9.76 17.26 -4.94
CA ARG A 109 8.87 16.19 -5.37
C ARG A 109 9.46 14.81 -5.09
N MET A 110 10.77 14.63 -5.29
CA MET A 110 11.46 13.39 -4.95
C MET A 110 11.51 13.12 -3.44
N LYS A 111 11.66 14.17 -2.62
CA LYS A 111 11.56 14.02 -1.15
C LYS A 111 10.15 13.64 -0.70
N VAL A 112 9.10 14.23 -1.29
CA VAL A 112 7.70 13.85 -1.02
C VAL A 112 7.45 12.39 -1.41
N LYS A 113 7.97 11.95 -2.58
CA LYS A 113 7.91 10.54 -2.99
C LYS A 113 8.55 9.61 -1.97
N ALA A 114 9.72 9.97 -1.43
CA ALA A 114 10.39 9.16 -0.42
C ALA A 114 9.58 9.08 0.90
N LEU A 115 8.98 10.21 1.32
CA LEU A 115 8.14 10.26 2.51
C LEU A 115 6.84 9.46 2.33
N GLU A 116 6.23 9.53 1.15
CA GLU A 116 5.06 8.72 0.79
C GLU A 116 5.37 7.22 0.91
N LEU A 117 6.51 6.78 0.37
CA LEU A 117 6.96 5.39 0.45
C LEU A 117 7.23 4.95 1.90
N GLU A 118 7.84 5.81 2.71
CA GLU A 118 8.05 5.54 4.13
C GLU A 118 6.72 5.41 4.88
N ALA A 119 5.72 6.23 4.55
CA ALA A 119 4.39 6.14 5.13
C ALA A 119 3.67 4.83 4.73
N GLU A 120 3.79 4.39 3.48
CA GLU A 120 3.27 3.09 3.01
C GLU A 120 3.94 1.92 3.74
N GLN A 121 5.27 1.95 3.90
CA GLN A 121 6.00 0.90 4.64
C GLN A 121 5.56 0.82 6.11
N ASN A 122 5.37 1.97 6.77
CA ASN A 122 4.86 2.00 8.14
C ASN A 122 3.45 1.41 8.25
N LEU A 123 2.60 1.62 7.25
CA LEU A 123 1.28 0.98 7.21
C LEU A 123 1.40 -0.54 7.08
N MET A 124 2.30 -1.03 6.22
CA MET A 124 2.56 -2.47 6.09
C MET A 124 3.06 -3.09 7.39
N LEU A 125 3.96 -2.42 8.12
CA LEU A 125 4.42 -2.87 9.43
C LEU A 125 3.27 -2.99 10.44
N LYS A 126 2.36 -2.00 10.48
CA LYS A 126 1.19 -2.03 11.36
C LYS A 126 0.23 -3.16 10.98
N LEU A 127 0.02 -3.39 9.69
CA LEU A 127 -0.82 -4.47 9.17
C LEU A 127 -0.23 -5.85 9.48
N GLU A 128 1.08 -6.02 9.31
CA GLU A 128 1.78 -7.25 9.70
C GLU A 128 1.64 -7.52 11.20
N ALA A 129 1.83 -6.51 12.04
CA ALA A 129 1.65 -6.64 13.49
C ALA A 129 0.20 -7.01 13.87
N LEU A 130 -0.80 -6.39 13.23
CA LEU A 130 -2.22 -6.69 13.46
C LEU A 130 -2.57 -8.15 13.13
N THR A 131 -1.95 -8.70 12.09
CA THR A 131 -2.33 -9.98 11.48
C THR A 131 -1.34 -11.11 11.77
N GLY A 132 -0.29 -10.84 12.55
CA GLY A 132 0.78 -11.80 12.86
C GLY A 132 0.24 -13.08 13.48
N ASP A 133 -0.61 -12.93 14.51
CA ASP A 133 -1.16 -14.04 15.29
C ASP A 133 -2.44 -14.66 14.70
N TRP A 134 -2.83 -14.25 13.48
CA TRP A 134 -4.02 -14.83 12.85
C TRP A 134 -3.73 -16.25 12.35
N PRO A 135 -4.58 -17.23 12.70
CA PRO A 135 -4.38 -18.63 12.32
C PRO A 135 -4.43 -18.83 10.80
N ALA A 136 -3.50 -19.64 10.33
CA ALA A 136 -3.38 -20.11 8.94
C ALA A 136 -4.14 -21.43 8.73
N GLY A 137 -4.37 -21.82 7.48
CA GLY A 137 -5.03 -23.08 7.09
C GLY A 137 -6.55 -23.09 7.31
N GLU A 138 -7.16 -21.93 7.53
CA GLU A 138 -8.61 -21.78 7.75
C GLU A 138 -9.34 -21.27 6.50
N ALA A 139 -8.61 -20.80 5.49
CA ALA A 139 -9.19 -20.20 4.30
C ALA A 139 -9.96 -21.22 3.46
N ARG A 140 -11.19 -20.84 3.08
CA ARG A 140 -12.01 -21.61 2.12
C ARG A 140 -11.69 -21.21 0.69
N ASN A 141 -11.36 -19.95 0.47
CA ASN A 141 -10.93 -19.40 -0.80
C ASN A 141 -9.93 -18.24 -0.55
N ALA A 142 -8.75 -18.32 -1.14
CA ALA A 142 -7.69 -17.31 -0.99
C ALA A 142 -8.06 -15.98 -1.67
N GLU A 143 -8.97 -15.98 -2.64
CA GLU A 143 -9.39 -14.78 -3.38
C GLU A 143 -10.38 -13.90 -2.62
N GLU A 144 -11.02 -14.41 -1.56
CA GLU A 144 -11.98 -13.65 -0.74
C GLU A 144 -11.37 -12.35 -0.21
N TRP A 145 -10.10 -12.38 0.21
CA TRP A 145 -9.39 -11.19 0.66
C TRP A 145 -9.24 -10.13 -0.44
N LEU A 146 -8.91 -10.57 -1.64
CA LEU A 146 -8.68 -9.66 -2.76
C LEU A 146 -9.99 -9.00 -3.20
N ILE A 147 -11.06 -9.77 -3.32
CA ILE A 147 -12.39 -9.28 -3.70
C ILE A 147 -12.88 -8.26 -2.67
N GLU A 148 -12.92 -8.64 -1.39
CA GLU A 148 -13.50 -7.81 -0.33
C GLU A 148 -12.72 -6.50 -0.13
N LEU A 149 -11.38 -6.56 -0.12
CA LEU A 149 -10.55 -5.37 0.10
C LEU A 149 -10.37 -4.49 -1.15
N ALA A 150 -10.54 -5.03 -2.36
CA ALA A 150 -10.54 -4.23 -3.58
C ALA A 150 -11.89 -3.53 -3.83
N ASP A 151 -13.03 -4.17 -3.52
CA ASP A 151 -14.36 -3.64 -3.82
C ASP A 151 -14.86 -2.65 -2.76
N GLY A 152 -14.54 -2.86 -1.47
CA GLY A 152 -15.11 -2.07 -0.37
C GLY A 152 -14.65 -0.61 -0.24
N GLU A 153 -13.80 -0.10 -1.13
CA GLU A 153 -13.49 1.34 -1.21
C GLU A 153 -14.30 2.08 -2.29
N ALA A 154 -14.90 1.37 -3.25
CA ALA A 154 -15.77 1.97 -4.26
C ALA A 154 -17.13 2.43 -3.69
N GLU A 155 -17.64 1.75 -2.66
CA GLU A 155 -18.94 2.07 -2.04
C GLU A 155 -18.90 3.36 -1.19
N LYS A 156 -17.82 3.62 -0.43
CA LYS A 156 -17.73 4.83 0.40
C LYS A 156 -17.65 6.14 -0.40
N ASN A 157 -17.17 6.10 -1.65
CA ASN A 157 -17.15 7.27 -2.54
C ASN A 157 -18.53 7.57 -3.17
N ARG A 158 -19.50 6.65 -3.10
CA ARG A 158 -20.87 6.89 -3.58
C ARG A 158 -21.75 7.60 -2.56
N ASP A 159 -21.53 7.33 -1.26
CA ASP A 159 -22.32 7.93 -0.17
C ASP A 159 -21.84 9.34 0.23
N ALA A 160 -20.80 9.87 -0.44
CA ALA A 160 -20.23 11.19 -0.19
C ALA A 160 -20.62 12.26 -1.25
N LEU A 161 -21.59 11.96 -2.13
CA LEU A 161 -22.10 12.85 -3.18
C LEU A 161 -23.59 13.17 -3.01
#